data_AF-A0A818W564-F1
#
_entry.id   AF-A0A818W564-F1
#
_cell.length_a   1.000
_cell.length_b   1.000
_cell.length_c   1.000
_cell.angle_alpha   90.00
_cell.angle_beta   90.00
_cell.angle_gamma   90.00
#
_symmetry.space_group_name_H-M   'P 1'
#
loop_
_entity.id
_entity.type
_entity.pdbx_description
1 polymer ?
#
loop_
_entity_poly.entity_id
_entity_poly.type
_entity_poly.pdbx_seq_one_letter_code
_entity_poly.pdbx_strand_id
1 'polypeptide(L)'
;MSNDMLYRQEMSKNIAAIIDGYVNIIYSEHEKEDISDLTIPIIQKKLKKMNEQIIFLHAENRLLYNYLIWYEKKIILNHNQEKRNSTNTLVLKDDFPHQILKHKTKQPLSIQKKREIAETTFKVLLTYSQKYGINTIQYVDECINTMETDDETIEYLELELITLNKFIQKIDENLRNTQKKFTTEELSAFVHDRIRYRKRQKTVRLRFHIDGIEKSLRKIRQLVDTVTEVDFEQLKIDIEKQLKELNMKNKMLIFYKRQQSEANMKLNAKKPELFKEIRTLTLIRNKINNTIQQLNHYNEIKQKMQDETIEYEKINDPLHEMIISYRVPSINNYVDLKSKQINLYRQIHAWKRKVEISERELHLRQIELINYPEKIIHPWKYLQNPSSILFYKHYKILNKQNEIHNNNIIKNKMNISLPKLNNKSIINI
;
A
#
# COMPACT_ATOMS: atom_id res chain seq x y z
N MET A 1 -23.10 -1.68 19.19
CA MET A 1 -22.15 -1.06 18.25
C MET A 1 -20.92 -1.95 18.21
N SER A 2 -20.65 -2.52 17.04
CA SER A 2 -19.74 -3.65 16.85
C SER A 2 -18.28 -3.28 17.15
N ASN A 3 -17.51 -4.23 17.71
CA ASN A 3 -16.05 -4.16 17.83
C ASN A 3 -15.36 -3.75 16.50
N ASP A 4 -16.03 -4.00 15.38
CA ASP A 4 -15.61 -3.59 14.03
C ASP A 4 -15.50 -2.06 13.85
N MET A 5 -16.31 -1.27 14.57
CA MET A 5 -16.27 0.19 14.48
C MET A 5 -15.12 0.79 15.29
N LEU A 6 -14.82 0.22 16.47
CA LEU A 6 -13.70 0.64 17.32
C LEU A 6 -12.35 0.32 16.65
N TYR A 7 -12.27 -0.86 16.03
CA TYR A 7 -11.08 -1.31 15.29
C TYR A 7 -10.80 -0.45 14.05
N ARG A 8 -11.82 -0.11 13.26
CA ARG A 8 -11.67 0.84 12.13
C ARG A 8 -11.19 2.22 12.59
N GLN A 9 -11.58 2.65 13.80
CA GLN A 9 -11.17 3.92 14.37
C GLN A 9 -9.69 3.91 14.81
N GLU A 10 -9.22 2.83 15.44
CA GLU A 10 -7.79 2.66 15.74
C GLU A 10 -6.94 2.54 14.49
N MET A 11 -7.42 1.81 13.47
CA MET A 11 -6.74 1.67 12.19
C MET A 11 -6.59 3.03 11.48
N SER A 12 -7.65 3.84 11.47
CA SER A 12 -7.61 5.19 10.91
C SER A 12 -6.62 6.10 11.65
N LYS A 13 -6.47 5.95 12.97
CA LYS A 13 -5.50 6.72 13.77
C LYS A 13 -4.06 6.33 13.44
N ASN A 14 -3.79 5.04 13.30
CA ASN A 14 -2.45 4.54 12.96
C ASN A 14 -2.01 4.97 11.55
N ILE A 15 -2.93 4.93 10.58
CA ILE A 15 -2.66 5.41 9.22
C ILE A 15 -2.42 6.93 9.21
N ALA A 16 -3.23 7.69 9.94
CA ALA A 16 -3.04 9.14 10.07
C ALA A 16 -1.68 9.50 10.69
N ALA A 17 -1.26 8.81 11.75
CA ALA A 17 0.04 9.03 12.39
C ALA A 17 1.22 8.74 11.44
N ILE A 18 1.11 7.73 10.57
CA ILE A 18 2.12 7.43 9.55
C ILE A 18 2.16 8.55 8.51
N ILE A 19 1.01 9.01 8.03
CA ILE A 19 0.92 10.11 7.05
C ILE A 19 1.48 11.41 7.63
N ASP A 20 1.17 11.75 8.87
CA ASP A 20 1.72 12.92 9.56
C ASP A 20 3.26 12.81 9.70
N GLY A 21 3.77 11.60 9.92
CA GLY A 21 5.21 11.32 9.87
C GLY A 21 5.84 11.59 8.49
N TYR A 22 5.17 11.20 7.40
CA TYR A 22 5.59 11.49 6.02
C TYR A 22 5.65 12.99 5.75
N VAL A 23 4.59 13.70 6.15
CA VAL A 23 4.45 15.13 5.95
C VAL A 23 5.56 15.88 6.69
N ASN A 24 5.82 15.53 7.95
CA ASN A 24 6.87 16.16 8.74
C ASN A 24 8.29 15.91 8.20
N ILE A 25 8.58 14.70 7.69
CA ILE A 25 9.89 14.41 7.08
C ILE A 25 10.10 15.28 5.83
N ILE A 26 9.09 15.34 4.95
CA ILE A 26 9.13 16.14 3.71
C ILE A 26 9.30 17.63 4.03
N TYR A 27 8.57 18.16 5.01
CA TYR A 27 8.69 19.56 5.42
C TYR A 27 10.04 19.86 6.08
N SER A 28 10.57 18.97 6.92
CA SER A 28 11.86 19.17 7.60
C SER A 28 13.08 19.13 6.68
N GLU A 29 12.98 18.45 5.54
CA GLU A 29 14.05 18.38 4.54
C GLU A 29 13.94 19.48 3.49
N HIS A 30 12.74 20.06 3.27
CA HIS A 30 12.55 21.19 2.36
C HIS A 30 13.03 22.55 2.89
N GLU A 31 13.16 22.72 4.22
CA GLU A 31 13.66 23.97 4.83
C GLU A 31 15.19 24.15 4.74
N LYS A 32 15.94 23.16 4.23
CA LYS A 32 17.38 23.27 4.01
C LYS A 32 17.64 23.49 2.52
N GLU A 33 17.94 24.73 2.14
CA GLU A 33 18.01 25.24 0.76
C GLU A 33 19.07 24.61 -0.17
N ASP A 34 19.82 23.58 0.25
CA ASP A 34 20.75 22.85 -0.62
C ASP A 34 20.50 21.33 -0.54
N ILE A 35 19.47 20.87 -1.26
CA ILE A 35 19.21 19.44 -1.49
C ILE A 35 20.21 18.95 -2.56
N SER A 36 21.46 18.73 -2.12
CA SER A 36 22.50 18.11 -2.96
C SER A 36 22.10 16.70 -3.39
N ASP A 37 22.63 16.25 -4.54
CA ASP A 37 22.41 14.94 -5.16
C ASP A 37 22.64 13.73 -4.22
N LEU A 38 23.29 13.92 -3.06
CA LEU A 38 23.49 12.90 -2.03
C LEU A 38 22.25 12.57 -1.17
N THR A 39 21.23 13.43 -1.13
CA THR A 39 20.06 13.24 -0.23
C THR A 39 18.94 12.39 -0.85
N ILE A 40 18.78 12.43 -2.18
CA ILE A 40 17.77 11.66 -2.92
C ILE A 40 17.89 10.13 -2.67
N PRO A 41 19.09 9.51 -2.70
CA PRO A 41 19.23 8.07 -2.43
C PRO A 41 18.84 7.68 -0.99
N ILE A 42 19.06 8.56 -0.02
CA ILE A 42 18.74 8.32 1.39
C ILE A 42 17.21 8.34 1.58
N ILE A 43 16.54 9.31 0.95
CA ILE A 43 15.08 9.42 0.95
C ILE A 43 14.46 8.20 0.26
N GLN A 44 14.99 7.80 -0.91
CA GLN A 44 14.53 6.60 -1.62
C GLN A 44 14.70 5.31 -0.79
N LYS A 45 15.82 5.17 -0.07
CA LYS A 45 16.07 4.01 0.80
C LYS A 45 15.11 3.98 2.00
N LYS A 46 14.80 5.12 2.61
CA LYS A 46 13.81 5.23 3.69
C LYS A 46 12.39 4.93 3.19
N LEU A 47 12.00 5.49 2.03
CA LEU A 47 10.71 5.24 1.39
C LEU A 47 10.52 3.75 1.07
N LYS A 48 11.57 3.09 0.56
CA LYS A 48 11.53 1.64 0.30
C LYS A 48 11.29 0.82 1.57
N LYS A 49 12.03 1.11 2.64
CA LYS A 49 11.89 0.41 3.94
C LYS A 49 10.51 0.63 4.57
N MET A 50 9.93 1.81 4.41
CA MET A 50 8.57 2.10 4.86
C MET A 50 7.51 1.39 4.00
N ASN A 51 7.68 1.33 2.68
CA ASN A 51 6.78 0.55 1.81
C ASN A 51 6.77 -0.94 2.20
N GLU A 52 7.94 -1.51 2.52
CA GLU A 52 8.05 -2.88 3.04
C GLU A 52 7.28 -3.07 4.35
N GLN A 53 7.31 -2.08 5.26
CA GLN A 53 6.51 -2.10 6.50
C GLN A 53 5.00 -1.99 6.25
N ILE A 54 4.57 -1.16 5.30
CA ILE A 54 3.15 -1.04 4.92
C ILE A 54 2.65 -2.35 4.32
N ILE A 55 3.45 -2.99 3.46
CA ILE A 55 3.12 -4.30 2.87
C ILE A 55 3.01 -5.37 3.96
N PHE A 56 3.93 -5.38 4.93
CA PHE A 56 3.89 -6.31 6.06
C PHE A 56 2.63 -6.13 6.92
N LEU A 57 2.29 -4.88 7.28
CA LEU A 57 1.06 -4.57 8.03
C LEU A 57 -0.20 -4.95 7.25
N HIS A 58 -0.20 -4.79 5.93
CA HIS A 58 -1.31 -5.25 5.08
C HIS A 58 -1.47 -6.78 5.08
N ALA A 59 -0.36 -7.52 5.07
CA ALA A 59 -0.37 -8.98 5.14
C ALA A 59 -0.87 -9.49 6.51
N GLU A 60 -0.41 -8.88 7.61
CA GLU A 60 -0.84 -9.19 8.97
C GLU A 60 -2.35 -8.91 9.17
N ASN A 61 -2.83 -7.78 8.66
CA ASN A 61 -4.26 -7.44 8.67
C ASN A 61 -5.11 -8.42 7.86
N ARG A 62 -4.60 -8.93 6.74
CA ARG A 62 -5.28 -9.95 5.94
C ARG A 62 -5.41 -11.27 6.70
N LEU A 63 -4.39 -11.65 7.46
CA LEU A 63 -4.43 -12.84 8.33
C LEU A 63 -5.44 -12.67 9.47
N LEU A 64 -5.46 -11.50 10.12
CA LEU A 64 -6.41 -11.20 11.20
C LEU A 64 -7.86 -11.20 10.70
N TYR A 65 -8.12 -10.62 9.54
CA TYR A 65 -9.44 -10.64 8.90
C TYR A 65 -9.91 -12.06 8.58
N ASN A 66 -9.02 -12.90 8.04
CA ASN A 66 -9.33 -14.31 7.79
C ASN A 66 -9.63 -15.09 9.09
N TYR A 67 -8.92 -14.78 10.18
CA TYR A 67 -9.17 -15.38 11.50
C TYR A 67 -10.54 -14.98 12.05
N LEU A 68 -10.92 -13.70 11.93
CA LEU A 68 -12.24 -13.22 12.37
C LEU A 68 -13.39 -13.88 11.58
N ILE A 69 -13.25 -14.02 10.25
CA ILE A 69 -14.22 -14.76 9.43
C ILE A 69 -14.33 -16.22 9.87
N TRP A 70 -13.20 -16.87 10.16
CA TRP A 70 -13.20 -18.24 10.65
C TRP A 70 -13.92 -18.36 12.01
N TYR A 71 -13.68 -17.42 12.92
CA TYR A 71 -14.30 -17.39 14.24
C TYR A 71 -15.81 -17.15 14.16
N GLU A 72 -16.26 -16.23 13.30
CA GLU A 72 -17.68 -15.97 13.04
C GLU A 72 -18.39 -17.22 12.49
N LYS A 73 -17.76 -17.91 11.53
CA LYS A 73 -18.27 -19.20 11.02
C LYS A 73 -18.36 -20.27 12.11
N LYS A 74 -17.40 -20.30 13.04
CA LYS A 74 -17.40 -21.25 14.16
C LYS A 74 -18.52 -20.95 15.16
N ILE A 75 -18.79 -19.68 15.47
CA ILE A 75 -19.93 -19.28 16.31
C ILE A 75 -21.25 -19.71 15.64
N ILE A 76 -21.40 -19.47 14.35
CA ILE A 76 -22.60 -19.86 13.59
C ILE A 76 -22.78 -21.38 13.60
N LEU A 77 -21.70 -22.15 13.43
CA LEU A 77 -21.73 -23.61 13.50
C LEU A 77 -22.14 -24.12 14.88
N ASN A 78 -21.57 -23.56 15.96
CA ASN A 78 -21.93 -23.92 17.34
C ASN A 78 -23.40 -23.58 17.64
N HIS A 79 -23.86 -22.40 17.23
CA HIS A 79 -25.25 -21.99 17.44
C HIS A 79 -26.24 -22.86 16.65
N ASN A 80 -25.85 -23.34 15.46
CA ASN A 80 -26.64 -24.29 14.68
C ASN A 80 -26.61 -25.71 15.25
N GLN A 81 -25.52 -26.12 15.91
CA GLN A 81 -25.47 -27.38 16.66
C GLN A 81 -26.36 -27.33 17.91
N GLU A 82 -26.35 -26.23 18.65
CA GLU A 82 -27.26 -26.01 19.80
C GLU A 82 -28.74 -26.03 19.37
N LYS A 83 -29.07 -25.42 18.22
CA LYS A 83 -30.43 -25.50 17.63
C LYS A 83 -30.84 -26.89 17.15
N ARG A 84 -29.90 -27.73 16.71
CA ARG A 84 -30.16 -29.14 16.36
C ARG A 84 -30.33 -30.02 17.60
N ASN A 85 -29.67 -29.68 18.70
CA ASN A 85 -29.79 -30.40 19.97
C ASN A 85 -31.07 -30.02 20.74
N SER A 86 -31.67 -28.85 20.49
CA SER A 86 -32.92 -28.42 21.13
C SER A 86 -34.19 -28.98 20.48
N THR A 87 -34.10 -29.64 19.32
CA THR A 87 -35.26 -30.21 18.60
C THR A 87 -35.32 -31.74 18.58
N ASN A 88 -34.32 -32.43 19.13
CA ASN A 88 -34.33 -33.89 19.28
C ASN A 88 -34.31 -34.28 20.76
N THR A 89 -35.49 -34.43 21.35
CA THR A 89 -35.69 -35.39 22.45
C THR A 89 -35.61 -36.80 21.87
N LEU A 90 -34.43 -37.43 21.87
CA LEU A 90 -34.27 -38.88 21.94
C LEU A 90 -32.79 -39.29 22.01
N VAL A 91 -32.49 -40.02 23.10
CA VAL A 91 -31.37 -40.93 23.33
C VAL A 91 -29.98 -40.27 23.35
N LEU A 92 -29.56 -39.89 24.57
CA LEU A 92 -28.15 -39.93 24.95
C LEU A 92 -27.61 -41.33 24.61
N LYS A 93 -26.84 -41.43 23.54
CA LYS A 93 -25.97 -42.59 23.33
C LYS A 93 -24.88 -42.52 24.39
N ASP A 94 -24.81 -43.57 25.19
CA ASP A 94 -23.77 -43.86 26.16
C ASP A 94 -22.40 -43.94 25.49
N ASP A 95 -21.74 -42.80 25.32
CA ASP A 95 -20.29 -42.72 25.11
C ASP A 95 -19.60 -42.26 26.41
N PHE A 96 -20.02 -42.84 27.54
CA PHE A 96 -19.21 -42.86 28.76
C PHE A 96 -18.17 -43.99 28.65
N PRO A 97 -16.87 -43.74 28.89
CA PRO A 97 -15.91 -44.81 29.06
C PRO A 97 -16.13 -45.46 30.43
N HIS A 98 -17.12 -46.36 30.54
CA HIS A 98 -17.33 -47.22 31.72
C HIS A 98 -16.25 -48.30 31.91
N GLN A 99 -15.01 -48.06 31.47
CA GLN A 99 -13.90 -48.98 31.66
C GLN A 99 -13.19 -48.83 33.01
N ILE A 100 -13.55 -47.83 33.82
CA ILE A 100 -13.04 -47.73 35.19
C ILE A 100 -14.13 -48.26 36.13
N LEU A 101 -13.85 -49.41 36.76
CA LEU A 101 -14.63 -50.09 37.81
C LEU A 101 -15.71 -51.10 37.39
N LYS A 102 -15.29 -52.12 36.61
CA LYS A 102 -15.80 -53.49 36.84
C LYS A 102 -14.67 -54.40 37.31
N HIS A 103 -14.03 -54.07 38.43
CA HIS A 103 -13.25 -55.06 39.15
C HIS A 103 -14.20 -55.99 39.91
N LYS A 104 -14.58 -57.09 39.27
CA LYS A 104 -15.10 -58.28 39.95
C LYS A 104 -13.98 -58.92 40.77
N THR A 105 -13.59 -58.29 41.87
CA THR A 105 -12.70 -58.93 42.85
C THR A 105 -13.48 -59.08 44.14
N LYS A 106 -13.84 -60.33 44.49
CA LYS A 106 -14.48 -60.73 45.75
C LYS A 106 -13.61 -60.48 47.00
N GLN A 107 -12.52 -59.72 46.89
CA GLN A 107 -11.65 -59.39 48.01
C GLN A 107 -11.94 -57.96 48.48
N PRO A 108 -12.10 -57.72 49.80
CA PRO A 108 -12.26 -56.38 50.33
C PRO A 108 -11.01 -55.56 50.01
N LEU A 109 -11.21 -54.46 49.27
CA LEU A 109 -10.15 -53.50 48.97
C LEU A 109 -9.60 -52.95 50.30
N SER A 110 -8.28 -52.85 50.42
CA SER A 110 -7.65 -52.19 51.56
C SER A 110 -8.12 -50.75 51.66
N ILE A 111 -8.19 -50.21 52.88
CA ILE A 111 -8.60 -48.82 53.15
C ILE A 111 -7.77 -47.84 52.32
N GLN A 112 -6.47 -48.11 52.18
CA GLN A 112 -5.55 -47.30 51.36
C GLN A 112 -5.97 -47.25 49.88
N LYS A 113 -6.33 -48.40 49.29
CA LYS A 113 -6.80 -48.48 47.90
C LYS A 113 -8.15 -47.79 47.71
N LYS A 114 -9.06 -47.89 48.69
CA LYS A 114 -10.34 -47.17 48.64
C LYS A 114 -10.11 -45.66 48.64
N ARG A 115 -9.17 -45.17 49.47
CA ARG A 115 -8.80 -43.75 49.53
C ARG A 115 -8.17 -43.26 48.22
N GLU A 116 -7.24 -44.02 47.63
CA GLU A 116 -6.65 -43.67 46.34
C GLU A 116 -7.69 -43.59 45.21
N ILE A 117 -8.65 -44.52 45.19
CA ILE A 117 -9.75 -44.51 44.20
C ILE A 117 -10.64 -43.28 44.42
N ALA A 118 -10.96 -42.92 45.67
CA ALA A 118 -11.74 -41.73 45.99
C ALA A 118 -11.02 -40.43 45.61
N GLU A 119 -9.72 -40.31 45.92
CA GLU A 119 -8.93 -39.12 45.60
C GLU A 119 -8.74 -38.94 44.08
N THR A 120 -8.56 -40.04 43.34
CA THR A 120 -8.43 -39.98 41.86
C THR A 120 -9.75 -39.62 41.19
N THR A 121 -10.86 -40.22 41.62
CA THR A 121 -12.19 -39.86 41.11
C THR A 121 -12.57 -38.42 41.44
N PHE A 122 -12.24 -37.92 42.63
CA PHE A 122 -12.46 -36.52 43.01
C PHE A 122 -11.67 -35.54 42.13
N LYS A 123 -10.39 -35.83 41.82
CA LYS A 123 -9.59 -35.00 40.89
C LYS A 123 -10.20 -34.96 39.49
N VAL A 124 -10.70 -36.08 38.99
CA VAL A 124 -11.40 -36.13 37.69
C VAL A 124 -12.67 -35.28 37.73
N LEU A 125 -13.48 -35.38 38.77
CA LEU A 125 -14.70 -34.57 38.91
C LEU A 125 -14.40 -33.06 39.01
N LEU A 126 -13.33 -32.67 39.72
CA LEU A 126 -12.92 -31.27 39.85
C LEU A 126 -12.49 -30.67 38.50
N THR A 127 -11.76 -31.43 37.70
CA THR A 127 -11.35 -30.99 36.35
C THR A 127 -12.54 -30.89 35.39
N TYR A 128 -13.52 -31.78 35.51
CA TYR A 128 -14.79 -31.67 34.78
C TYR A 128 -15.62 -30.47 35.22
N SER A 129 -15.70 -30.16 36.52
CA SER A 129 -16.37 -28.96 37.05
C SER A 129 -15.83 -27.69 36.40
N GLN A 130 -14.51 -27.53 36.43
CA GLN A 130 -13.84 -26.34 35.88
C GLN A 130 -14.06 -26.22 34.37
N LYS A 131 -14.13 -27.36 33.67
CA LYS A 131 -14.32 -27.39 32.22
C LYS A 131 -15.76 -27.07 31.79
N TYR A 132 -16.76 -27.46 32.57
CA TYR A 132 -18.17 -27.36 32.16
C TYR A 132 -19.00 -26.39 33.03
N GLY A 133 -18.40 -25.71 34.00
CA GLY A 133 -19.08 -24.76 34.89
C GLY A 133 -20.12 -25.42 35.80
N ILE A 134 -20.04 -26.73 36.01
CA ILE A 134 -20.98 -27.48 36.86
C ILE A 134 -20.57 -27.27 38.32
N ASN A 135 -21.51 -26.83 39.15
CA ASN A 135 -21.30 -26.56 40.57
C ASN A 135 -21.11 -27.87 41.35
N THR A 136 -19.93 -28.47 41.25
CA THR A 136 -19.63 -29.77 41.87
C THR A 136 -19.70 -29.74 43.38
N ILE A 137 -19.66 -28.56 44.00
CA ILE A 137 -19.89 -28.41 45.43
C ILE A 137 -21.33 -28.84 45.76
N GLN A 138 -22.32 -28.37 44.99
CA GLN A 138 -23.72 -28.80 45.19
C GLN A 138 -23.93 -30.30 45.00
N TYR A 139 -23.28 -30.90 44.01
CA TYR A 139 -23.38 -32.35 43.77
C TYR A 139 -22.70 -33.16 44.88
N VAL A 140 -21.55 -32.71 45.39
CA VAL A 140 -20.87 -33.35 46.52
C VAL A 140 -21.69 -33.21 47.80
N ASP A 141 -22.28 -32.05 48.05
CA ASP A 141 -23.17 -31.83 49.20
C ASP A 141 -24.42 -32.72 49.12
N GLU A 142 -24.98 -32.91 47.92
CA GLU A 142 -26.10 -33.84 47.70
C GLU A 142 -25.70 -35.30 47.99
N CYS A 143 -24.52 -35.73 47.52
CA CYS A 143 -23.98 -37.05 47.84
C CYS A 143 -23.73 -37.23 49.35
N ILE A 144 -23.16 -36.24 50.04
CA ILE A 144 -22.92 -36.29 51.49
C ILE A 144 -24.26 -36.42 52.23
N ASN A 145 -25.26 -35.61 51.87
CA ASN A 145 -26.59 -35.71 52.47
C ASN A 145 -27.21 -37.10 52.24
N THR A 146 -27.05 -37.70 51.05
CA THR A 146 -27.55 -39.07 50.81
C THR A 146 -26.82 -40.12 51.65
N MET A 147 -25.51 -39.99 51.84
CA MET A 147 -24.73 -40.90 52.67
C MET A 147 -25.10 -40.78 54.15
N GLU A 148 -25.29 -39.57 54.67
CA GLU A 148 -25.75 -39.34 56.04
C GLU A 148 -27.14 -39.94 56.26
N THR A 149 -28.05 -39.80 55.29
CA THR A 149 -29.37 -40.44 55.38
C THR A 149 -29.28 -41.97 55.34
N ASP A 150 -28.36 -42.54 54.56
CA ASP A 150 -28.14 -43.98 54.50
C ASP A 150 -27.55 -44.51 55.81
N ASP A 151 -26.59 -43.81 56.41
CA ASP A 151 -26.00 -44.17 57.72
C ASP A 151 -27.06 -44.15 58.84
N GLU A 152 -27.95 -43.16 58.87
CA GLU A 152 -29.09 -43.13 59.80
C GLU A 152 -30.05 -44.33 59.58
N THR A 153 -30.24 -44.76 58.34
CA THR A 153 -31.08 -45.95 58.05
C THR A 153 -30.42 -47.25 58.49
N ILE A 154 -29.09 -47.36 58.36
CA ILE A 154 -28.32 -48.53 58.80
C ILE A 154 -28.39 -48.64 60.32
N GLU A 155 -28.15 -47.56 61.06
CA GLU A 155 -28.24 -47.55 62.53
C GLU A 155 -29.65 -47.95 63.00
N TYR A 156 -30.69 -47.47 62.31
CA TYR A 156 -32.07 -47.88 62.59
C TYR A 156 -32.30 -49.39 62.38
N LEU A 157 -31.80 -49.95 61.27
CA LEU A 157 -31.93 -51.38 60.97
C LEU A 157 -31.16 -52.24 61.97
N GLU A 158 -29.99 -51.79 62.43
CA GLU A 158 -29.21 -52.45 63.47
C GLU A 158 -29.96 -52.47 64.81
N LEU A 159 -30.56 -51.35 65.21
CA LEU A 159 -31.41 -51.30 66.40
C LEU A 159 -32.64 -52.20 66.25
N GLU A 160 -33.29 -52.24 65.09
CA GLU A 160 -34.42 -53.14 64.85
C GLU A 160 -33.98 -54.61 64.95
N LEU A 161 -32.85 -54.99 64.35
CA LEU A 161 -32.26 -56.33 64.49
C LEU A 161 -31.95 -56.70 65.94
N ILE A 162 -31.38 -55.79 66.74
CA ILE A 162 -31.13 -56.01 68.16
C ILE A 162 -32.43 -56.27 68.92
N THR A 163 -33.49 -55.49 68.65
CA THR A 163 -34.79 -55.70 69.31
C THR A 163 -35.45 -57.02 68.90
N LEU A 164 -35.31 -57.41 67.62
CA LEU A 164 -35.83 -58.66 67.08
C LEU A 164 -35.10 -59.86 67.68
N ASN A 165 -33.77 -59.78 67.82
CA ASN A 165 -32.96 -60.80 68.47
C ASN A 165 -33.31 -60.95 69.96
N LYS A 166 -33.53 -59.85 70.69
CA LYS A 166 -34.01 -59.91 72.08
C LYS A 166 -35.40 -60.55 72.19
N PHE A 167 -36.26 -60.33 71.21
CA PHE A 167 -37.59 -60.94 71.16
C PHE A 167 -37.52 -62.46 70.85
N ILE A 168 -36.70 -62.85 69.88
CA ILE A 168 -36.44 -64.26 69.56
C ILE A 168 -35.85 -64.97 70.78
N GLN A 169 -34.88 -64.37 71.46
CA GLN A 169 -34.31 -64.92 72.70
C GLN A 169 -35.37 -65.13 73.79
N LYS A 170 -36.30 -64.17 73.97
CA LYS A 170 -37.44 -64.34 74.89
C LYS A 170 -38.39 -65.47 74.47
N ILE A 171 -38.64 -65.63 73.16
CA ILE A 171 -39.45 -66.76 72.66
C ILE A 171 -38.73 -68.08 72.94
N ASP A 172 -37.43 -68.17 72.66
CA ASP A 172 -36.62 -69.37 72.89
C ASP A 172 -36.52 -69.71 74.39
N GLU A 173 -36.35 -68.72 75.27
CA GLU A 173 -36.38 -68.91 76.73
C GLU A 173 -37.75 -69.40 77.22
N ASN A 174 -38.84 -68.83 76.71
CA ASN A 174 -40.20 -69.24 77.08
C ASN A 174 -40.55 -70.64 76.56
N LEU A 175 -40.10 -71.00 75.36
CA LEU A 175 -40.24 -72.34 74.78
C LEU A 175 -39.47 -73.40 75.57
N ARG A 176 -38.28 -73.05 76.09
CA ARG A 176 -37.48 -73.95 76.93
C ARG A 176 -38.05 -74.12 78.34
N ASN A 177 -38.71 -73.10 78.88
CA ASN A 177 -39.08 -73.07 80.30
C ASN A 177 -40.52 -73.55 80.59
N THR A 178 -41.46 -73.61 79.62
CA THR A 178 -42.84 -74.04 79.91
C THR A 178 -43.61 -74.61 78.72
N GLN A 179 -44.43 -75.65 78.95
CA GLN A 179 -45.57 -76.06 78.09
C GLN A 179 -46.73 -75.04 78.09
N LYS A 180 -46.46 -73.72 78.20
CA LYS A 180 -47.49 -72.68 78.16
C LYS A 180 -47.58 -72.09 76.75
N LYS A 181 -48.67 -72.41 76.07
CA LYS A 181 -49.05 -71.79 74.79
C LYS A 181 -49.21 -70.27 75.00
N PHE A 182 -48.46 -69.49 74.24
CA PHE A 182 -48.64 -68.04 74.13
C PHE A 182 -50.11 -67.77 73.76
N THR A 183 -50.84 -67.00 74.58
CA THR A 183 -52.24 -66.69 74.29
C THR A 183 -52.29 -65.72 73.11
N THR A 184 -53.26 -65.91 72.21
CA THR A 184 -53.44 -65.08 71.02
C THR A 184 -53.67 -63.60 71.36
N GLU A 185 -54.15 -63.31 72.58
CA GLU A 185 -54.40 -61.97 73.11
C GLU A 185 -53.11 -61.18 73.41
N GLU A 186 -52.07 -61.81 73.96
CA GLU A 186 -50.79 -61.15 74.23
C GLU A 186 -50.05 -60.80 72.93
N LEU A 187 -50.13 -61.70 71.94
CA LEU A 187 -49.61 -61.45 70.59
C LEU A 187 -50.37 -60.28 69.92
N SER A 188 -51.69 -60.26 70.05
CA SER A 188 -52.54 -59.17 69.52
C SER A 188 -52.21 -57.82 70.15
N ALA A 189 -52.04 -57.76 71.47
CA ALA A 189 -51.68 -56.55 72.20
C ALA A 189 -50.30 -56.03 71.76
N PHE A 190 -49.30 -56.90 71.65
CA PHE A 190 -47.97 -56.55 71.16
C PHE A 190 -47.99 -56.01 69.72
N VAL A 191 -48.77 -56.63 68.82
CA VAL A 191 -48.93 -56.16 67.44
C VAL A 191 -49.59 -54.77 67.40
N HIS A 192 -50.64 -54.56 68.20
CA HIS A 192 -51.32 -53.26 68.29
C HIS A 192 -50.41 -52.15 68.83
N ASP A 193 -49.62 -52.44 69.87
CA ASP A 193 -48.65 -51.50 70.42
C ASP A 193 -47.52 -51.20 69.44
N ARG A 194 -47.05 -52.21 68.68
CA ARG A 194 -46.07 -52.00 67.60
C ARG A 194 -46.63 -51.10 66.49
N ILE A 195 -47.90 -51.27 66.12
CA ILE A 195 -48.58 -50.40 65.14
C ILE A 195 -48.71 -48.98 65.68
N ARG A 196 -49.12 -48.79 66.94
CA ARG A 196 -49.21 -47.48 67.59
C ARG A 196 -47.85 -46.79 67.67
N TYR A 197 -46.82 -47.53 68.05
CA TYR A 197 -45.45 -47.03 68.12
C TYR A 197 -44.93 -46.59 66.75
N ARG A 198 -45.12 -47.41 65.69
CA ARG A 198 -44.78 -47.04 64.31
C ARG A 198 -45.53 -45.79 63.83
N LYS A 199 -46.82 -45.65 64.16
CA LYS A 199 -47.59 -44.44 63.85
C LYS A 199 -47.05 -43.20 64.57
N ARG A 200 -46.70 -43.30 65.86
CA ARG A 200 -46.09 -42.19 66.63
C ARG A 200 -44.73 -41.79 66.05
N GLN A 201 -43.86 -42.75 65.74
CA GLN A 201 -42.56 -42.48 65.12
C GLN A 201 -42.71 -41.80 63.75
N LYS A 202 -43.62 -42.29 62.89
CA LYS A 202 -43.90 -41.64 61.61
C LYS A 202 -44.40 -40.21 61.79
N THR A 203 -45.27 -39.97 62.77
CA THR A 203 -45.79 -38.63 63.09
C THR A 203 -44.69 -37.70 63.57
N VAL A 204 -43.77 -38.18 64.41
CA VAL A 204 -42.62 -37.40 64.89
C VAL A 204 -41.66 -37.08 63.75
N ARG A 205 -41.29 -38.06 62.92
CA ARG A 205 -40.46 -37.84 61.71
C ARG A 205 -41.08 -36.83 60.76
N LEU A 206 -42.38 -36.95 60.49
CA LEU A 206 -43.10 -36.00 59.64
C LEU A 206 -43.11 -34.59 60.23
N ARG A 207 -43.26 -34.42 61.55
CA ARG A 207 -43.13 -33.10 62.19
C ARG A 207 -41.73 -32.52 62.04
N PHE A 208 -40.68 -33.31 62.28
CA PHE A 208 -39.31 -32.85 62.07
C PHE A 208 -39.06 -32.42 60.61
N HIS A 209 -39.56 -33.17 59.63
CA HIS A 209 -39.46 -32.77 58.23
C HIS A 209 -40.26 -31.50 57.92
N ILE A 210 -41.49 -31.36 58.43
CA ILE A 210 -42.30 -30.15 58.28
C ILE A 210 -41.58 -28.95 58.88
N ASP A 211 -41.10 -29.05 60.12
CA ASP A 211 -40.35 -27.98 60.80
C ASP A 211 -39.06 -27.63 60.04
N GLY A 212 -38.38 -28.62 59.46
CA GLY A 212 -37.21 -28.43 58.61
C GLY A 212 -37.55 -27.65 57.33
N ILE A 213 -38.64 -28.03 56.65
CA ILE A 213 -39.15 -27.35 55.46
C ILE A 213 -39.60 -25.93 55.79
N GLU A 214 -40.30 -25.71 56.90
CA GLU A 214 -40.72 -24.37 57.30
C GLU A 214 -39.54 -23.45 57.64
N LYS A 215 -38.47 -23.98 58.22
CA LYS A 215 -37.24 -23.23 58.46
C LYS A 215 -36.52 -22.88 57.15
N SER A 216 -36.44 -23.82 56.20
CA SER A 216 -35.81 -23.54 54.90
C SER A 216 -36.63 -22.52 54.09
N LEU A 217 -37.96 -22.64 54.08
CA LEU A 217 -38.85 -21.68 53.44
C LEU A 217 -38.74 -20.28 54.05
N ARG A 218 -38.62 -20.15 55.37
CA ARG A 218 -38.37 -18.86 56.03
C ARG A 218 -37.05 -18.23 55.62
N LYS A 219 -35.97 -19.02 55.55
CA LYS A 219 -34.66 -18.55 55.07
C LYS A 219 -34.74 -18.09 53.61
N ILE A 220 -35.40 -18.86 52.75
CA ILE A 220 -35.57 -18.50 51.33
C ILE A 220 -36.36 -17.19 51.20
N ARG A 221 -37.45 -17.01 51.94
CA ARG A 221 -38.21 -15.74 51.93
C ARG A 221 -37.35 -14.55 52.36
N GLN A 222 -36.64 -14.66 53.48
CA GLN A 222 -35.76 -13.59 53.95
C GLN A 222 -34.69 -13.25 52.91
N LEU A 223 -34.06 -14.26 52.31
CA LEU A 223 -33.07 -14.04 51.24
C LEU A 223 -33.71 -13.34 50.04
N VAL A 224 -34.87 -13.81 49.56
CA VAL A 224 -35.58 -13.20 48.43
C VAL A 224 -35.93 -11.74 48.72
N ASP A 225 -36.47 -11.43 49.90
CA ASP A 225 -36.84 -10.06 50.26
C ASP A 225 -35.59 -9.15 50.34
N THR A 226 -34.52 -9.62 50.99
CA THR A 226 -33.27 -8.83 51.11
C THR A 226 -32.54 -8.65 49.78
N VAL A 227 -32.51 -9.68 48.93
CA VAL A 227 -31.80 -9.66 47.64
C VAL A 227 -32.59 -8.79 46.66
N THR A 228 -33.92 -8.92 46.61
CA THR A 228 -34.73 -8.20 45.62
C THR A 228 -34.81 -6.70 45.86
N GLU A 229 -34.92 -6.23 47.11
CA GLU A 229 -35.03 -4.79 47.37
C GLU A 229 -33.67 -4.09 47.24
N VAL A 230 -32.62 -4.63 47.86
CA VAL A 230 -31.28 -4.04 47.82
C VAL A 230 -30.69 -4.10 46.42
N ASP A 231 -30.82 -5.21 45.70
CA ASP A 231 -30.29 -5.32 44.33
C ASP A 231 -31.07 -4.42 43.37
N PHE A 232 -32.38 -4.24 43.56
CA PHE A 232 -33.17 -3.35 42.71
C PHE A 232 -32.78 -1.88 42.89
N GLU A 233 -32.62 -1.43 44.14
CA GLU A 233 -32.15 -0.06 44.40
C GLU A 233 -30.70 0.13 43.93
N GLN A 234 -29.83 -0.87 44.08
CA GLN A 234 -28.47 -0.83 43.54
C GLN A 234 -28.47 -0.73 42.01
N LEU A 235 -29.28 -1.53 41.32
CA LEU A 235 -29.46 -1.46 39.87
C LEU A 235 -29.95 -0.08 39.43
N LYS A 236 -30.89 0.52 40.17
CA LYS A 236 -31.40 1.86 39.90
C LYS A 236 -30.30 2.91 40.03
N ILE A 237 -29.46 2.84 41.07
CA ILE A 237 -28.30 3.71 41.25
C ILE A 237 -27.32 3.56 40.08
N ASP A 238 -27.04 2.33 39.67
CA ASP A 238 -26.10 2.05 38.57
C ASP A 238 -26.65 2.56 37.22
N ILE A 239 -27.94 2.39 36.96
CA ILE A 239 -28.61 2.94 35.78
C ILE A 239 -28.54 4.48 35.78
N GLU A 240 -28.85 5.12 36.91
CA GLU A 240 -28.75 6.58 37.03
C GLU A 240 -27.31 7.09 36.82
N LYS A 241 -26.32 6.38 37.34
CA LYS A 241 -24.90 6.67 37.13
C LYS A 241 -24.52 6.56 35.66
N GLN A 242 -24.93 5.48 34.99
CA GLN A 242 -24.68 5.29 33.56
C GLN A 242 -25.37 6.35 32.71
N LEU A 243 -26.60 6.75 33.06
CA LEU A 243 -27.31 7.85 32.38
C LEU A 243 -26.58 9.19 32.54
N LYS A 244 -26.05 9.50 33.72
CA LYS A 244 -25.23 10.70 33.95
C LYS A 244 -23.95 10.68 33.10
N GLU A 245 -23.26 9.54 33.04
CA GLU A 245 -22.07 9.37 32.22
C GLU A 245 -22.37 9.52 30.72
N LEU A 246 -23.46 8.90 30.25
CA LEU A 246 -23.93 9.01 28.86
C LEU A 246 -24.27 10.46 28.50
N ASN A 247 -24.94 11.19 29.39
CA ASN A 247 -25.23 12.60 29.20
C ASN A 247 -23.97 13.47 29.15
N MET A 248 -22.96 13.17 29.97
CA MET A 248 -21.66 13.86 29.92
C MET A 248 -20.95 13.58 28.59
N LYS A 249 -20.91 12.32 28.13
CA LYS A 249 -20.34 11.93 26.83
C LYS A 249 -21.07 12.61 25.66
N ASN A 250 -22.39 12.71 25.73
CA ASN A 250 -23.19 13.42 24.71
C ASN A 250 -22.87 14.92 24.67
N LYS A 251 -22.71 15.59 25.82
CA LYS A 251 -22.27 17.00 25.88
C LYS A 251 -20.87 17.18 25.27
N MET A 252 -19.94 16.29 25.59
CA MET A 252 -18.59 16.31 25.00
C MET A 252 -18.62 16.09 23.48
N LEU A 253 -19.45 15.17 22.99
CA LEU A 253 -19.62 14.95 21.56
C LEU A 253 -20.13 16.21 20.83
N ILE A 254 -21.12 16.91 21.40
CA ILE A 254 -21.63 18.16 20.84
C ILE A 254 -20.53 19.23 20.83
N PHE A 255 -19.77 19.34 21.91
CA PHE A 255 -18.62 20.26 21.98
C PHE A 255 -17.59 19.97 20.87
N TYR A 256 -17.19 18.72 20.68
CA TYR A 256 -16.25 18.35 19.62
C TYR A 256 -16.80 18.58 18.22
N LYS A 257 -18.09 18.31 17.98
CA LYS A 257 -18.74 18.63 16.69
C LYS A 257 -18.70 20.13 16.39
N ARG A 258 -18.90 20.98 17.41
CA ARG A 258 -18.78 22.44 17.26
C ARG A 258 -17.35 22.85 16.93
N GLN A 259 -16.36 22.31 17.63
CA GLN A 259 -14.93 22.58 17.37
C GLN A 259 -14.53 22.14 15.96
N GLN A 260 -14.97 20.95 15.53
CA GLN A 260 -14.73 20.47 14.17
C GLN A 260 -15.37 21.38 13.12
N SER A 261 -16.61 21.83 13.34
CA SER A 261 -17.27 22.78 12.46
C SER A 261 -16.52 24.11 12.38
N GLU A 262 -16.06 24.65 13.52
CA GLU A 262 -15.28 25.89 13.58
C GLU A 262 -13.94 25.75 12.85
N ALA A 263 -13.22 24.64 13.06
CA ALA A 263 -11.98 24.34 12.35
C ALA A 263 -12.20 24.25 10.83
N ASN A 264 -13.29 23.60 10.40
CA ASN A 264 -13.66 23.53 8.99
C ASN A 264 -14.00 24.90 8.40
N MET A 265 -14.69 25.77 9.15
CA MET A 265 -14.97 27.14 8.72
C MET A 265 -13.68 27.95 8.56
N LYS A 266 -12.76 27.89 9.53
CA LYS A 266 -11.45 28.56 9.45
C LYS A 266 -10.64 28.05 8.26
N LEU A 267 -10.61 26.74 8.04
CA LEU A 267 -9.93 26.13 6.89
C LEU A 267 -10.53 26.61 5.56
N ASN A 268 -11.86 26.60 5.44
CA ASN A 268 -12.54 27.05 4.24
C ASN A 268 -12.36 28.56 3.98
N ALA A 269 -12.24 29.37 5.04
CA ALA A 269 -11.91 30.79 4.92
C ALA A 269 -10.48 31.03 4.39
N LYS A 270 -9.52 30.14 4.71
CA LYS A 270 -8.12 30.26 4.26
C LYS A 270 -7.84 29.71 2.86
N LYS A 271 -8.62 28.74 2.39
CA LYS A 271 -8.53 28.20 1.01
C LYS A 271 -8.48 29.28 -0.09
N PRO A 272 -9.38 30.29 -0.15
CA PRO A 272 -9.35 31.29 -1.20
C PRO A 272 -8.12 32.20 -1.15
N GLU A 273 -7.58 32.49 0.05
CA GLU A 273 -6.31 33.24 0.19
C GLU A 273 -5.16 32.45 -0.43
N LEU A 274 -5.05 31.16 -0.10
CA LEU A 274 -4.06 30.26 -0.68
C LEU A 274 -4.19 30.17 -2.21
N PHE A 275 -5.41 30.05 -2.74
CA PHE A 275 -5.62 30.03 -4.20
C PHE A 275 -5.23 31.36 -4.87
N LYS A 276 -5.45 32.50 -4.20
CA LYS A 276 -4.97 33.79 -4.69
C LYS A 276 -3.45 33.83 -4.75
N GLU A 277 -2.76 33.37 -3.70
CA GLU A 277 -1.29 33.29 -3.66
C GLU A 277 -0.72 32.34 -4.72
N ILE A 278 -1.32 31.15 -4.91
CA ILE A 278 -0.91 30.23 -5.98
C ILE A 278 -1.06 30.91 -7.35
N ARG A 279 -2.16 31.65 -7.57
CA ARG A 279 -2.38 32.38 -8.82
C ARG A 279 -1.35 33.50 -9.01
N THR A 280 -1.02 34.27 -7.98
CA THR A 280 0.00 35.32 -8.07
C THR A 280 1.39 34.74 -8.33
N LEU A 281 1.77 33.66 -7.65
CA LEU A 281 3.02 32.94 -7.89
C LEU A 281 3.11 32.40 -9.32
N THR A 282 2.01 31.85 -9.84
CA THR A 282 1.96 31.38 -11.23
C THR A 282 2.15 32.53 -12.22
N LEU A 283 1.55 33.69 -11.97
CA LEU A 283 1.75 34.90 -12.80
C LEU A 283 3.20 35.40 -12.74
N ILE A 284 3.81 35.42 -11.54
CA ILE A 284 5.21 35.82 -11.37
C ILE A 284 6.14 34.85 -12.10
N ARG A 285 5.91 33.54 -11.97
CA ARG A 285 6.67 32.52 -12.70
C ARG A 285 6.61 32.72 -14.20
N ASN A 286 5.43 32.99 -14.75
CA ASN A 286 5.26 33.27 -16.17
C ASN A 286 6.00 34.55 -16.59
N LYS A 287 5.97 35.61 -15.76
CA LYS A 287 6.76 36.82 -16.01
C LYS A 287 8.26 36.54 -16.03
N ILE A 288 8.77 35.78 -15.05
CA ILE A 288 10.18 35.39 -14.99
C ILE A 288 10.59 34.63 -16.25
N ASN A 289 9.79 33.64 -16.67
CA ASN A 289 10.06 32.87 -17.88
C ASN A 289 10.10 33.77 -19.13
N ASN A 290 9.17 34.71 -19.25
CA ASN A 290 9.15 35.67 -20.36
C ASN A 290 10.40 36.56 -20.33
N THR A 291 10.82 37.04 -19.17
CA THR A 291 12.05 37.84 -19.03
C THR A 291 13.30 37.03 -19.40
N ILE A 292 13.38 35.75 -19.00
CA ILE A 292 14.47 34.85 -19.39
C ILE A 292 14.52 34.68 -20.92
N GLN A 293 13.36 34.47 -21.56
CA GLN A 293 13.29 34.37 -23.02
C GLN A 293 13.75 35.65 -23.71
N GLN A 294 13.34 36.82 -23.20
CA GLN A 294 13.80 38.11 -23.70
C GLN A 294 15.32 38.28 -23.54
N LEU A 295 15.87 37.93 -22.37
CA LEU A 295 17.31 37.98 -22.13
C LEU A 295 18.10 37.08 -23.07
N ASN A 296 17.62 35.85 -23.30
CA ASN A 296 18.24 34.94 -24.26
C ASN A 296 18.24 35.53 -25.67
N HIS A 297 17.12 36.11 -26.09
CA HIS A 297 17.04 36.80 -27.39
C HIS A 297 18.01 37.98 -27.49
N TYR A 298 18.13 38.80 -26.43
CA TYR A 298 19.12 39.88 -26.40
C TYR A 298 20.56 39.38 -26.46
N ASN A 299 20.87 38.26 -25.80
CA ASN A 299 22.19 37.64 -25.86
C ASN A 299 22.51 37.14 -27.27
N GLU A 300 21.55 36.53 -27.97
CA GLU A 300 21.70 36.12 -29.37
C GLU A 300 21.96 37.32 -30.30
N ILE A 301 21.21 38.43 -30.13
CA ILE A 301 21.44 39.66 -30.90
C ILE A 301 22.83 40.22 -30.58
N LYS A 302 23.21 40.28 -29.31
CA LYS A 302 24.51 40.78 -28.88
C LYS A 302 25.64 39.96 -29.51
N GLN A 303 25.52 38.64 -29.54
CA GLN A 303 26.49 37.77 -30.18
C GLN A 303 26.59 38.04 -31.68
N LYS A 304 25.46 38.16 -32.39
CA LYS A 304 25.46 38.53 -33.82
C LYS A 304 26.13 39.89 -34.08
N MET A 305 25.84 40.88 -33.25
CA MET A 305 26.47 42.21 -33.35
C MET A 305 28.00 42.12 -33.12
N GLN A 306 28.45 41.29 -32.17
CA GLN A 306 29.88 41.06 -31.95
C GLN A 306 30.52 40.39 -33.17
N ASP A 307 29.88 39.36 -33.74
CA ASP A 307 30.36 38.68 -34.94
C ASP A 307 30.45 39.65 -36.13
N GLU A 308 29.42 40.49 -36.34
CA GLU A 308 29.42 41.54 -37.36
C GLU A 308 30.52 42.57 -37.12
N THR A 309 30.75 42.99 -35.87
CA THR A 309 31.82 43.94 -35.52
C THR A 309 33.19 43.35 -35.88
N ILE A 310 33.43 42.07 -35.56
CA ILE A 310 34.67 41.37 -35.92
C ILE A 310 34.83 41.30 -37.45
N GLU A 311 33.75 41.04 -38.20
CA GLU A 311 33.80 41.05 -39.67
C GLU A 311 34.10 42.43 -40.24
N TYR A 312 33.53 43.50 -39.68
CA TYR A 312 33.86 44.87 -40.08
C TYR A 312 35.31 45.23 -39.75
N GLU A 313 35.84 44.83 -38.59
CA GLU A 313 37.24 45.03 -38.22
C GLU A 313 38.19 44.32 -39.19
N LYS A 314 37.90 43.06 -39.55
CA LYS A 314 38.68 42.30 -40.54
C LYS A 314 38.77 43.00 -41.91
N ILE A 315 37.75 43.75 -42.31
CA ILE A 315 37.73 44.51 -43.56
C ILE A 315 38.43 45.87 -43.37
N ASN A 316 38.27 46.50 -42.21
CA ASN A 316 38.79 47.83 -41.94
C ASN A 316 40.32 47.84 -41.74
N ASP A 317 40.88 46.81 -41.09
CA ASP A 317 42.33 46.68 -40.88
C ASP A 317 43.15 46.75 -42.19
N PRO A 318 42.87 45.95 -43.23
CA PRO A 318 43.61 46.04 -44.48
C PRO A 318 43.34 47.36 -45.23
N LEU A 319 42.16 47.97 -45.09
CA LEU A 319 41.90 49.30 -45.65
C LEU A 319 42.76 50.37 -44.97
N HIS A 320 42.90 50.31 -43.64
CA HIS A 320 43.81 51.19 -42.92
C HIS A 320 45.27 50.96 -43.32
N GLU A 321 45.71 49.71 -43.44
CA GLU A 321 47.05 49.39 -43.96
C GLU A 321 47.24 49.92 -45.39
N MET A 322 46.24 49.79 -46.27
CA MET A 322 46.27 50.36 -47.61
C MET A 322 46.37 51.88 -47.58
N ILE A 323 45.60 52.56 -46.73
CA ILE A 323 45.65 54.02 -46.59
C ILE A 323 47.03 54.48 -46.08
N ILE A 324 47.61 53.79 -45.11
CA ILE A 324 48.93 54.11 -44.55
C ILE A 324 50.05 53.84 -45.55
N SER A 325 49.98 52.71 -46.27
CA SER A 325 50.97 52.32 -47.27
C SER A 325 50.78 53.02 -48.62
N TYR A 326 49.65 53.69 -48.83
CA TYR A 326 49.34 54.41 -50.06
C TYR A 326 50.30 55.59 -50.21
N ARG A 327 51.29 55.40 -51.08
CA ARG A 327 52.09 56.49 -51.61
C ARG A 327 51.48 56.94 -52.92
N VAL A 328 51.20 58.24 -53.03
CA VAL A 328 50.79 58.86 -54.29
C VAL A 328 51.82 58.46 -55.36
N PRO A 329 51.42 57.77 -56.43
CA PRO A 329 52.35 57.40 -57.49
C PRO A 329 53.03 58.65 -58.02
N SER A 330 54.36 58.60 -58.18
CA SER A 330 55.10 59.69 -58.81
C SER A 330 54.44 60.05 -60.14
N ILE A 331 54.32 61.35 -60.42
CA ILE A 331 53.71 61.87 -61.66
C ILE A 331 54.32 61.17 -62.89
N ASN A 332 55.61 60.86 -62.84
CA ASN A 332 56.31 60.14 -63.91
C ASN A 332 55.79 58.71 -64.11
N ASN A 333 55.49 57.98 -63.03
CA ASN A 333 54.86 56.65 -63.12
C ASN A 333 53.45 56.73 -63.72
N TYR A 334 52.68 57.76 -63.39
CA TYR A 334 51.37 57.95 -64.01
C TYR A 334 51.49 58.22 -65.52
N VAL A 335 52.41 59.09 -65.92
CA VAL A 335 52.69 59.39 -67.33
C VAL A 335 53.16 58.13 -68.08
N ASP A 336 54.04 57.33 -67.48
CA ASP A 336 54.53 56.08 -68.06
C ASP A 336 53.45 55.01 -68.19
N LEU A 337 52.59 54.85 -67.18
CA LEU A 337 51.46 53.93 -67.25
C LEU A 337 50.42 54.41 -68.26
N LYS A 338 50.18 55.73 -68.36
CA LYS A 338 49.26 56.31 -69.35
C LYS A 338 49.80 56.14 -70.77
N SER A 339 51.11 56.33 -70.97
CA SER A 339 51.74 56.11 -72.28
C SER A 339 51.71 54.64 -72.69
N LYS A 340 51.97 53.71 -71.75
CA LYS A 340 51.79 52.27 -71.96
C LYS A 340 50.34 51.91 -72.31
N GLN A 341 49.37 52.49 -71.60
CA GLN A 341 47.95 52.30 -71.90
C GLN A 341 47.63 52.74 -73.34
N ILE A 342 48.06 53.93 -73.75
CA ILE A 342 47.86 54.46 -75.10
C ILE A 342 48.54 53.56 -76.15
N ASN A 343 49.76 53.09 -75.88
CA ASN A 343 50.48 52.19 -76.78
C ASN A 343 49.77 50.84 -76.93
N LEU A 344 49.25 50.27 -75.85
CA LEU A 344 48.43 49.06 -75.91
C LEU A 344 47.16 49.28 -76.72
N TYR A 345 46.46 50.41 -76.54
CA TYR A 345 45.31 50.75 -77.38
C TYR A 345 45.67 50.84 -78.87
N ARG A 346 46.80 51.47 -79.20
CA ARG A 346 47.31 51.53 -80.59
C ARG A 346 47.62 50.15 -81.15
N GLN A 347 48.27 49.29 -80.37
CA GLN A 347 48.57 47.91 -80.77
C GLN A 347 47.28 47.11 -80.98
N ILE A 348 46.32 47.18 -80.07
CA ILE A 348 45.00 46.54 -80.21
C ILE A 348 44.33 47.03 -81.50
N HIS A 349 44.36 48.33 -81.79
CA HIS A 349 43.79 48.86 -83.02
C HIS A 349 44.50 48.37 -84.28
N ALA A 350 45.83 48.32 -84.27
CA ALA A 350 46.62 47.81 -85.39
C ALA A 350 46.34 46.32 -85.63
N TRP A 351 46.22 45.53 -84.56
CA TRP A 351 45.85 44.11 -84.64
C TRP A 351 44.43 43.92 -85.17
N LYS A 352 43.45 44.68 -84.66
CA LYS A 352 42.08 44.67 -85.19
C LYS A 352 42.08 44.96 -86.70
N ARG A 353 42.80 45.99 -87.15
CA ARG A 353 42.91 46.31 -88.57
C ARG A 353 43.58 45.21 -89.40
N LYS A 354 44.63 44.55 -88.87
CA LYS A 354 45.27 43.41 -89.55
C LYS A 354 44.32 42.22 -89.69
N VAL A 355 43.56 41.91 -88.64
CA VAL A 355 42.52 40.87 -88.67
C VAL A 355 41.46 41.21 -89.72
N GLU A 356 40.95 42.44 -89.73
CA GLU A 356 39.96 42.89 -90.74
C GLU A 356 40.48 42.75 -92.18
N ILE A 357 41.76 43.07 -92.43
CA ILE A 357 42.38 42.89 -93.76
C ILE A 357 42.46 41.40 -94.11
N SER A 358 42.96 40.56 -93.21
CA SER A 358 43.06 39.12 -93.43
C SER A 358 41.70 38.46 -93.64
N GLU A 359 40.67 38.90 -92.93
CA GLU A 359 39.29 38.44 -93.11
C GLU A 359 38.76 38.83 -94.50
N ARG A 360 39.00 40.07 -94.96
CA ARG A 360 38.63 40.50 -96.32
C ARG A 360 39.38 39.72 -97.39
N GLU A 361 40.69 39.50 -97.25
CA GLU A 361 41.49 38.70 -98.19
C GLU A 361 41.00 37.26 -98.27
N LEU A 362 40.67 36.66 -97.12
CA LEU A 362 40.11 35.31 -97.06
C LEU A 362 38.74 35.26 -97.73
N HIS A 363 37.88 36.26 -97.51
CA HIS A 363 36.58 36.36 -98.16
C HIS A 363 36.72 36.54 -99.69
N LEU A 364 37.68 37.35 -100.15
CA LEU A 364 37.97 37.52 -101.58
C LEU A 364 38.46 36.21 -102.21
N ARG A 365 39.38 35.49 -101.56
CA ARG A 365 39.82 34.16 -102.01
C ARG A 365 38.69 33.14 -102.04
N GLN A 366 37.77 33.17 -101.08
CA GLN A 366 36.58 32.32 -101.08
C GLN A 366 35.67 32.65 -102.27
N ILE A 367 35.46 33.93 -102.59
CA ILE A 367 34.71 34.36 -103.79
C ILE A 367 35.42 33.90 -105.07
N GLU A 368 36.74 34.03 -105.18
CA GLU A 368 37.52 33.55 -106.33
C GLU A 368 37.37 32.03 -106.52
N LEU A 369 37.38 31.26 -105.43
CA LEU A 369 37.17 29.81 -105.44
C LEU A 369 35.74 29.40 -105.86
N ILE A 370 34.74 30.21 -105.51
CA ILE A 370 33.34 30.00 -105.92
C ILE A 370 33.15 30.32 -107.41
N ASN A 371 33.80 31.37 -107.91
CA ASN A 371 33.63 31.83 -109.30
C ASN A 371 34.47 31.05 -110.32
N TYR A 372 35.53 30.34 -109.90
CA TYR A 372 36.40 29.55 -110.79
C TYR A 372 36.76 28.16 -110.20
N PRO A 373 35.80 27.22 -110.11
CA PRO A 373 36.02 25.89 -109.52
C PRO A 373 36.97 24.99 -110.31
N GLU A 374 37.34 25.33 -111.55
CA GLU A 374 38.25 24.53 -112.39
C GLU A 374 39.75 24.80 -112.14
N LYS A 375 40.09 25.77 -111.26
CA LYS A 375 41.46 26.01 -110.77
C LYS A 375 41.73 25.38 -109.39
N ILE A 376 41.06 24.27 -109.07
CA ILE A 376 41.36 23.47 -107.87
C ILE A 376 42.69 22.73 -108.10
N ILE A 377 43.80 23.40 -107.76
CA ILE A 377 45.08 22.75 -107.51
C ILE A 377 44.92 21.96 -106.21
N HIS A 378 45.05 20.64 -106.30
CA HIS A 378 44.91 19.67 -105.22
C HIS A 378 45.52 20.14 -103.86
N PRO A 379 44.91 19.81 -102.70
CA PRO A 379 45.29 20.33 -101.38
C PRO A 379 46.72 20.00 -100.92
N TRP A 380 47.39 19.06 -101.58
CA TRP A 380 48.71 18.57 -101.21
C TRP A 380 49.84 19.55 -101.55
N LYS A 381 49.62 20.56 -102.40
CA LYS A 381 50.66 21.56 -102.76
C LYS A 381 50.91 22.62 -101.67
N TYR A 382 49.96 22.84 -100.76
CA TYR A 382 50.10 23.79 -99.64
C TYR A 382 50.75 23.19 -98.38
N LEU A 383 51.04 21.88 -98.39
CA LEU A 383 51.74 21.16 -97.31
C LEU A 383 53.28 21.21 -97.42
N GLN A 384 53.83 21.85 -98.45
CA GLN A 384 55.28 22.05 -98.57
C GLN A 384 55.79 23.34 -97.94
N ASN A 385 54.90 24.18 -97.38
CA ASN A 385 55.30 25.41 -96.72
C ASN A 385 55.37 25.18 -95.19
N PRO A 386 56.55 25.15 -94.55
CA PRO A 386 56.69 24.83 -93.12
C PRO A 386 55.87 25.77 -92.20
N SER A 387 55.52 26.97 -92.67
CA SER A 387 54.71 27.93 -91.93
C SER A 387 53.23 27.52 -91.77
N SER A 388 52.63 26.80 -92.72
CA SER A 388 51.22 26.40 -92.65
C SER A 388 50.99 25.21 -91.70
N ILE A 389 51.96 24.29 -91.62
CA ILE A 389 51.97 23.18 -90.65
C ILE A 389 52.13 23.72 -89.22
N LEU A 390 53.01 24.71 -89.02
CA LEU A 390 53.17 25.39 -87.73
C LEU A 390 51.88 26.10 -87.31
N PHE A 391 51.21 26.80 -88.23
CA PHE A 391 49.96 27.50 -87.92
C PHE A 391 48.84 26.54 -87.51
N TYR A 392 48.66 25.42 -88.23
CA TYR A 392 47.64 24.42 -87.88
C TYR A 392 47.96 23.72 -86.54
N LYS A 393 49.25 23.47 -86.25
CA LYS A 393 49.70 22.89 -84.98
C LYS A 393 49.51 23.88 -83.82
N HIS A 394 49.78 25.17 -84.01
CA HIS A 394 49.57 26.22 -83.01
C HIS A 394 48.07 26.46 -82.74
N TYR A 395 47.24 26.51 -83.79
CA TYR A 395 45.79 26.66 -83.66
C TYR A 395 45.18 25.50 -82.85
N LYS A 396 45.62 24.26 -83.11
CA LYS A 396 45.16 23.08 -82.38
C LYS A 396 45.61 23.08 -80.91
N ILE A 397 46.79 23.64 -80.60
CA ILE A 397 47.29 23.79 -79.22
C ILE A 397 46.49 24.87 -78.47
N LEU A 398 46.23 26.02 -79.11
CA LEU A 398 45.46 27.13 -78.51
C LEU A 398 44.02 26.72 -78.21
N ASN A 399 43.34 26.01 -79.11
CA ASN A 399 41.99 25.52 -78.83
C ASN A 399 41.97 24.52 -77.66
N LYS A 400 42.97 23.64 -77.57
CA LYS A 400 43.08 22.70 -76.45
C LYS A 400 43.36 23.40 -75.12
N GLN A 401 44.14 24.48 -75.11
CA GLN A 401 44.39 25.29 -73.91
C GLN A 401 43.15 26.08 -73.46
N ASN A 402 42.36 26.61 -74.40
CA ASN A 402 41.11 27.29 -74.08
C ASN A 402 40.05 26.33 -73.51
N GLU A 403 39.96 25.10 -74.01
CA GLU A 403 39.08 24.07 -73.42
C GLU A 403 39.48 23.72 -71.98
N ILE A 404 40.79 23.59 -71.70
CA ILE A 404 41.30 23.33 -70.35
C ILE A 404 40.98 24.51 -69.42
N HIS A 405 41.16 25.75 -69.88
CA HIS A 405 40.88 26.94 -69.07
C HIS A 405 39.39 27.07 -68.74
N ASN A 406 38.51 26.85 -69.72
CA ASN A 406 37.06 26.89 -69.50
C ASN A 406 36.59 25.77 -68.56
N ASN A 407 37.14 24.56 -68.67
CA ASN A 407 36.81 23.46 -67.76
C ASN A 407 37.28 23.72 -66.32
N ASN A 408 38.40 24.43 -66.12
CA ASN A 408 38.87 24.82 -64.80
C ASN A 408 38.01 25.93 -64.17
N ILE A 409 37.49 26.87 -64.96
CA ILE A 409 36.56 27.89 -64.48
C ILE A 409 35.24 27.25 -64.01
N ILE A 410 34.74 26.24 -64.73
CA ILE A 410 33.51 25.52 -64.36
C ILE A 410 33.72 24.71 -63.08
N LYS A 411 34.85 24.01 -62.92
CA LYS A 411 35.19 23.29 -61.69
C LYS A 411 35.33 24.21 -60.47
N ASN A 412 35.95 25.38 -60.64
CA ASN A 412 36.07 26.34 -59.54
C ASN A 412 34.74 26.98 -59.14
N LYS A 413 33.79 27.14 -60.07
CA LYS A 413 32.42 27.59 -59.74
C LYS A 413 31.60 26.52 -59.01
N MET A 414 31.85 25.23 -59.24
CA MET A 414 31.15 24.14 -58.52
C MET A 414 31.73 23.83 -57.13
N ASN A 415 32.93 24.30 -56.80
CA ASN A 415 33.57 24.10 -55.49
C ASN A 415 33.25 25.20 -54.45
N ILE A 416 32.35 26.14 -54.76
CA ILE A 416 31.79 27.04 -53.73
C ILE A 416 30.75 26.22 -52.96
N SER A 417 31.21 25.56 -51.90
CA SER A 417 30.38 24.85 -50.94
C SER A 417 29.38 25.82 -50.31
N LEU A 418 28.10 25.70 -50.68
CA LEU A 418 27.00 26.30 -49.95
C LEU A 418 26.97 25.72 -48.52
N PRO A 419 26.88 26.55 -47.47
CA PRO A 419 26.77 26.08 -46.10
C PRO A 419 25.48 25.25 -45.94
N LYS A 420 25.62 24.04 -45.39
CA LYS A 420 24.49 23.17 -45.04
C LYS A 420 23.62 23.89 -44.00
N LEU A 421 22.46 24.38 -44.44
CA LEU A 421 21.36 24.77 -43.56
C LEU A 421 20.84 23.52 -42.82
N ASN A 422 21.25 23.37 -41.57
CA ASN A 422 20.69 22.40 -40.63
C ASN A 422 19.27 22.84 -40.24
N ASN A 423 18.28 22.46 -41.04
CA ASN A 423 16.88 22.51 -40.64
C ASN A 423 16.55 21.27 -39.81
N LYS A 424 16.71 21.35 -38.48
CA LYS A 424 15.99 20.49 -37.54
C LYS A 424 14.74 21.23 -37.06
N SER A 425 13.65 20.97 -37.77
CA SER A 425 12.30 20.71 -37.24
C SER A 425 11.97 21.24 -35.84
N ILE A 426 11.25 22.36 -35.79
CA ILE A 426 10.24 22.64 -34.77
C ILE A 426 8.89 22.67 -35.50
N ILE A 427 8.18 21.54 -35.48
CA ILE A 427 6.72 21.50 -35.62
C ILE A 427 6.26 20.40 -34.67
N ASN A 428 5.65 20.81 -33.56
CA ASN A 428 4.56 20.11 -32.91
C ASN A 428 3.68 21.22 -32.29
N ILE A 429 2.55 21.46 -32.95
CA ILE A 429 1.35 22.06 -32.36
C ILE A 429 0.51 20.90 -31.85
#